data_AF-A0A3M7IHU9-F1
#
_entry.id   AF-A0A3M7IHU9-F1
#
_cell.length_a   1.000
_cell.length_b   1.000
_cell.length_c   1.000
_cell.angle_alpha   90.00
_cell.angle_beta   90.00
_cell.angle_gamma   90.00
#
_symmetry.space_group_name_H-M   'P 1'
#
loop_
_entity.id
_entity.type
_entity.pdbx_description
1 polymer ?
#
loop_
_entity_poly.entity_id
_entity_poly.type
_entity_poly.pdbx_seq_one_letter_code
_entity_poly.pdbx_strand_id
1 'polypeptide(L)'
;MTLQLSAYLSTIKPSVNFRQNLAWNYGAFLEEIPQRLGMNEALDTAVAALVSAHSNVCCKREATPQTLVKYSLALDALKSILDSPHEASSSETLCAIMVLLICQNFIGIPAGQWTGHCEGAAHMLRARGFQKPLDRFESMLLMSARGSLVEGIFNPAINFTDDEWRQIVDLDVSYQSEAAEGKVLRHLASIPGLTRQMKKLPAERHLVLIEAQSHLAAIDNLVKKTREQLRKVEPDEERPRSLVASMIHAAAMRAYGFCLAGTLIMHRMICALDINNATSALESAVLVDESLRLAEQANTYSPFASAHIHFVLAAAYMNAVTDDQRRAIKIAISAYQIDCSGDSWTDLHSPGLQWLDDLRCGFDMLFA
;
A
#
# COMPACT_ATOMS: atom_id res chain seq x y z
N MET A 1 -20.89 -7.39 26.12
CA MET A 1 -20.06 -6.89 25.01
C MET A 1 -19.12 -5.84 25.58
N THR A 2 -17.79 -6.03 25.47
CA THR A 2 -16.81 -5.09 26.06
C THR A 2 -16.85 -3.74 25.30
N LEU A 3 -16.50 -2.65 25.99
CA LEU A 3 -16.57 -1.29 25.43
C LEU A 3 -15.64 -1.12 24.21
N GLN A 4 -14.48 -1.79 24.24
CA GLN A 4 -13.54 -1.85 23.12
C GLN A 4 -14.11 -2.58 21.89
N LEU A 5 -14.76 -3.73 22.08
CA LEU A 5 -15.38 -4.47 20.99
C LEU A 5 -16.49 -3.64 20.31
N SER A 6 -17.33 -2.96 21.11
CA SER A 6 -18.36 -2.08 20.56
C SER A 6 -17.76 -0.91 19.76
N ALA A 7 -16.70 -0.29 20.29
CA ALA A 7 -16.00 0.79 19.61
C ALA A 7 -15.35 0.32 18.30
N TYR A 8 -14.70 -0.86 18.30
CA TYR A 8 -14.10 -1.43 17.10
C TYR A 8 -15.14 -1.76 16.01
N LEU A 9 -16.24 -2.43 16.37
CA LEU A 9 -17.33 -2.74 15.43
C LEU A 9 -17.90 -1.49 14.77
N SER A 10 -17.86 -0.34 15.45
CA SER A 10 -18.30 0.94 14.89
C SER A 10 -17.41 1.49 13.78
N THR A 11 -16.22 0.92 13.56
CA THR A 11 -15.26 1.30 12.50
C THR A 11 -15.37 0.44 11.23
N ILE A 12 -16.00 -0.74 11.32
CA ILE A 12 -16.07 -1.73 10.23
C ILE A 12 -17.49 -2.12 9.81
N LYS A 13 -18.52 -1.82 10.60
CA LYS A 13 -19.90 -2.22 10.28
C LYS A 13 -20.36 -1.66 8.91
N PRO A 14 -21.20 -2.38 8.15
CA PRO A 14 -21.65 -1.95 6.82
C PRO A 14 -22.38 -0.60 6.78
N SER A 15 -22.93 -0.15 7.91
CA SER A 15 -23.59 1.16 8.03
C SER A 15 -22.62 2.33 8.19
N VAL A 16 -21.32 2.08 8.39
CA VAL A 16 -20.29 3.11 8.36
C VAL A 16 -20.11 3.56 6.92
N ASN A 17 -19.98 4.87 6.71
CA ASN A 17 -19.64 5.42 5.41
C ASN A 17 -18.38 4.71 4.88
N PHE A 18 -18.44 4.13 3.68
CA PHE A 18 -17.33 3.34 3.12
C PHE A 18 -16.02 4.13 2.99
N ARG A 19 -16.09 5.47 2.91
CA ARG A 19 -14.92 6.36 2.96
C ARG A 19 -14.15 6.32 4.27
N GLN A 20 -14.81 5.85 5.33
CA GLN A 20 -14.31 5.74 6.70
C GLN A 20 -14.29 4.29 7.21
N ASN A 21 -14.75 3.32 6.43
CA ASN A 21 -14.85 1.92 6.86
C ASN A 21 -13.47 1.24 6.77
N LEU A 22 -12.92 0.74 7.88
CA LEU A 22 -11.56 0.19 7.87
C LEU A 22 -11.44 -1.09 7.02
N ALA A 23 -12.41 -2.01 7.12
CA ALA A 23 -12.38 -3.29 6.39
C ALA A 23 -12.42 -3.09 4.87
N TRP A 24 -13.23 -2.14 4.39
CA TRP A 24 -13.30 -1.78 2.96
C TRP A 24 -11.96 -1.31 2.38
N ASN A 25 -11.14 -0.66 3.23
CA ASN A 25 -9.95 0.06 2.81
C ASN A 25 -8.65 -0.71 3.05
N TYR A 26 -8.57 -1.44 4.16
CA TYR A 26 -7.34 -2.12 4.59
C TYR A 26 -7.41 -3.64 4.49
N GLY A 27 -8.60 -4.21 4.27
CA GLY A 27 -8.77 -5.64 3.99
C GLY A 27 -9.78 -6.33 4.90
N ALA A 28 -10.36 -7.41 4.38
CA ALA A 28 -11.43 -8.16 5.04
C ALA A 28 -10.98 -8.90 6.31
N PHE A 29 -9.67 -9.07 6.55
CA PHE A 29 -9.16 -9.67 7.79
C PHE A 29 -9.61 -8.88 9.04
N LEU A 30 -9.84 -7.57 8.90
CA LEU A 30 -10.35 -6.71 9.96
C LEU A 30 -11.75 -7.14 10.45
N GLU A 31 -12.54 -7.81 9.61
CA GLU A 31 -13.88 -8.31 9.97
C GLU A 31 -13.82 -9.50 10.93
N GLU A 32 -12.69 -10.23 10.98
CA GLU A 32 -12.49 -11.40 11.84
C GLU A 32 -11.85 -11.06 13.19
N ILE A 33 -11.23 -9.88 13.31
CA ILE A 33 -10.61 -9.40 14.57
C ILE A 33 -11.54 -9.52 15.79
N PRO A 34 -12.86 -9.21 15.73
CA PRO A 34 -13.75 -9.34 16.87
C PRO A 34 -13.73 -10.72 17.54
N GLN A 35 -13.50 -11.79 16.79
CA GLN A 35 -13.44 -13.16 17.29
C GLN A 35 -12.09 -13.51 17.93
N ARG A 36 -11.06 -12.67 17.72
CA ARG A 36 -9.69 -12.85 18.21
C ARG A 36 -9.37 -11.97 19.43
N LEU A 37 -10.24 -11.00 19.75
CA LEU A 37 -10.03 -10.11 20.89
C LEU A 37 -10.04 -10.87 22.22
N GLY A 38 -9.14 -10.51 23.13
CA GLY A 38 -8.95 -11.18 24.42
C GLY A 38 -8.03 -12.40 24.36
N MET A 39 -7.51 -12.77 23.19
CA MET A 39 -6.58 -13.90 23.02
C MET A 39 -5.12 -13.47 22.96
N ASN A 40 -4.83 -12.24 22.55
CA ASN A 40 -3.47 -11.73 22.36
C ASN A 40 -3.40 -10.25 22.75
N GLU A 41 -2.54 -9.94 23.73
CA GLU A 41 -2.45 -8.60 24.31
C GLU A 41 -1.95 -7.54 23.31
N ALA A 42 -1.02 -7.89 22.42
CA ALA A 42 -0.54 -6.98 21.39
C ALA A 42 -1.65 -6.64 20.39
N LEU A 43 -2.46 -7.61 19.97
CA LEU A 43 -3.60 -7.36 19.10
C LEU A 43 -4.65 -6.49 19.80
N ASP A 44 -4.97 -6.78 21.06
CA ASP A 44 -5.96 -6.01 21.83
C ASP A 44 -5.53 -4.55 22.00
N THR A 45 -4.29 -4.32 22.39
CA THR A 45 -3.74 -2.96 22.55
C THR A 45 -3.62 -2.23 21.21
N ALA A 46 -3.22 -2.91 20.13
CA ALA A 46 -3.17 -2.35 18.78
C ALA A 46 -4.57 -1.95 18.29
N VAL A 47 -5.60 -2.75 18.52
CA VAL A 47 -6.99 -2.43 18.19
C VAL A 47 -7.48 -1.22 18.98
N ALA A 48 -7.13 -1.11 20.27
CA ALA A 48 -7.47 0.06 21.07
C ALA A 48 -6.83 1.36 20.54
N ALA A 49 -5.57 1.28 20.08
CA ALA A 49 -4.89 2.38 19.41
C ALA A 49 -5.56 2.73 18.07
N LEU A 50 -5.88 1.74 17.24
CA LEU A 50 -6.52 1.89 15.93
C LEU A 50 -7.86 2.62 16.04
N VAL A 51 -8.71 2.21 16.97
CA VAL A 51 -10.01 2.86 17.20
C VAL A 51 -9.82 4.33 17.57
N SER A 52 -8.82 4.63 18.40
CA SER A 52 -8.52 6.01 18.81
C SER A 52 -8.01 6.85 17.65
N ALA A 53 -7.09 6.32 16.85
CA ALA A 53 -6.51 7.00 15.69
C ALA A 53 -7.56 7.21 14.58
N HIS A 54 -8.35 6.17 14.29
CA HIS A 54 -9.49 6.24 13.36
C HIS A 54 -10.47 7.34 13.75
N SER A 55 -10.84 7.44 15.04
CA SER A 55 -11.72 8.50 15.51
C SER A 55 -11.14 9.89 15.31
N ASN A 56 -9.84 10.09 15.50
CA ASN A 56 -9.20 11.39 15.25
C ASN A 56 -9.31 11.76 13.76
N VAL A 57 -8.97 10.84 12.86
CA VAL A 57 -9.05 11.05 11.41
C VAL A 57 -10.49 11.34 10.96
N CYS A 58 -11.46 10.55 11.43
CA CYS A 58 -12.88 10.77 11.10
C CYS A 58 -13.40 12.13 11.60
N CYS A 59 -12.83 12.63 12.70
CA CYS A 59 -13.11 13.96 13.22
C CYS A 59 -12.22 15.08 12.64
N LYS A 60 -11.33 14.76 11.68
CA LYS A 60 -10.34 15.68 11.11
C LYS A 60 -9.47 16.35 12.18
N ARG A 61 -8.91 15.54 13.08
CA ARG A 61 -8.05 15.97 14.19
C ARG A 61 -6.72 15.25 14.12
N GLU A 62 -5.69 15.94 14.60
CA GLU A 62 -4.37 15.34 14.83
C GLU A 62 -4.41 14.23 15.88
N ALA A 63 -3.35 13.42 15.90
CA ALA A 63 -3.17 12.41 16.92
C ALA A 63 -3.13 13.05 18.31
N THR A 64 -4.12 12.74 19.14
CA THR A 64 -4.15 13.21 20.53
C THR A 64 -3.07 12.54 21.39
N PRO A 65 -2.60 13.17 22.49
CA PRO A 65 -1.69 12.51 23.43
C PRO A 65 -2.20 11.15 23.91
N GLN A 66 -3.51 10.99 24.09
CA GLN A 66 -4.11 9.71 24.47
C GLN A 66 -3.98 8.66 23.37
N THR A 67 -4.06 9.06 22.10
CA THR A 67 -3.85 8.15 20.95
C THR A 67 -2.39 7.73 20.87
N LEU A 68 -1.45 8.65 21.07
CA LEU A 68 -0.03 8.36 21.11
C LEU A 68 0.32 7.40 22.26
N VAL A 69 -0.23 7.62 23.46
CA VAL A 69 -0.06 6.70 24.60
C VAL A 69 -0.57 5.31 24.28
N LYS A 70 -1.76 5.18 23.68
CA LYS A 70 -2.29 3.86 23.26
C LYS A 70 -1.39 3.19 22.23
N TYR A 71 -0.88 3.94 21.28
CA TYR A 71 0.04 3.44 20.27
C TYR A 71 1.35 2.94 20.90
N SER A 72 1.95 3.72 21.83
CA SER A 72 3.13 3.29 22.58
C SER A 72 2.89 2.02 23.40
N LEU A 73 1.75 1.93 24.11
CA LEU A 73 1.39 0.73 24.86
C LEU A 73 1.28 -0.50 23.95
N ALA A 74 0.73 -0.35 22.74
CA ALA A 74 0.63 -1.43 21.78
C ALA A 74 2.00 -1.87 21.23
N LEU A 75 2.93 -0.94 21.03
CA LEU A 75 4.31 -1.27 20.68
C LEU A 75 5.03 -2.02 21.81
N ASP A 76 4.81 -1.64 23.06
CA ASP A 76 5.43 -2.31 24.20
C ASP A 76 4.86 -3.72 24.43
N ALA A 77 3.54 -3.89 24.27
CA ALA A 77 2.90 -5.22 24.28
C ALA A 77 3.42 -6.11 23.14
N LEU A 78 3.55 -5.56 21.92
CA LEU A 78 4.12 -6.29 20.78
C LEU A 78 5.56 -6.74 21.07
N LYS A 79 6.42 -5.85 21.57
CA LYS A 79 7.81 -6.21 21.94
C LYS A 79 7.84 -7.36 22.95
N SER A 80 7.02 -7.28 24.00
CA SER A 80 6.97 -8.33 25.02
C SER A 80 6.51 -9.68 24.46
N ILE A 81 5.63 -9.69 23.47
CA ILE A 81 5.15 -10.92 22.83
C ILE A 81 6.22 -11.53 21.92
N LEU A 82 7.06 -10.71 21.28
CA LEU A 82 8.13 -11.17 20.39
C LEU A 82 9.23 -11.96 21.13
N ASP A 83 9.34 -11.83 22.46
CA ASP A 83 10.25 -12.63 23.29
C ASP A 83 9.84 -14.10 23.39
N SER A 84 8.58 -14.44 23.06
CA SER A 84 8.06 -15.81 23.04
C SER A 84 8.05 -16.36 21.61
N PRO A 85 8.84 -17.40 21.28
CA PRO A 85 8.90 -17.94 19.92
C PRO A 85 7.56 -18.42 19.35
N HIS A 86 6.69 -18.97 20.21
CA HIS A 86 5.35 -19.43 19.81
C HIS A 86 4.46 -18.26 19.43
N GLU A 87 4.33 -17.28 20.33
CA GLU A 87 3.47 -16.11 20.13
C GLU A 87 4.00 -15.22 19.00
N ALA A 88 5.32 -15.10 18.85
CA ALA A 88 5.93 -14.34 17.77
C ALA A 88 5.47 -14.84 16.39
N SER A 89 5.28 -16.15 16.22
CA SER A 89 4.86 -16.74 14.94
C SER A 89 3.33 -16.79 14.72
N SER A 90 2.52 -16.28 15.65
CA SER A 90 1.06 -16.40 15.58
C SER A 90 0.42 -15.43 14.56
N SER A 91 -0.76 -15.82 14.06
CA SER A 91 -1.54 -14.95 13.17
C SER A 91 -2.00 -13.68 13.89
N GLU A 92 -2.25 -13.74 15.19
CA GLU A 92 -2.61 -12.60 16.04
C GLU A 92 -1.47 -11.58 16.13
N THR A 93 -0.22 -12.02 16.27
CA THR A 93 0.95 -11.13 16.31
C THR A 93 1.18 -10.46 14.96
N LEU A 94 1.07 -11.21 13.85
CA LEU A 94 1.12 -10.60 12.52
C LEU A 94 -0.03 -9.59 12.33
N CYS A 95 -1.23 -9.91 12.82
CA CYS A 95 -2.37 -9.00 12.76
C CYS A 95 -2.12 -7.73 13.58
N ALA A 96 -1.53 -7.83 14.76
CA ALA A 96 -1.15 -6.68 15.59
C ALA A 96 -0.18 -5.76 14.83
N ILE A 97 0.83 -6.31 14.15
CA ILE A 97 1.77 -5.54 13.31
C ILE A 97 1.02 -4.83 12.17
N MET A 98 0.13 -5.54 11.46
CA MET A 98 -0.65 -4.96 10.37
C MET A 98 -1.61 -3.86 10.87
N VAL A 99 -2.21 -4.02 12.05
CA VAL A 99 -3.04 -3.00 12.70
C VAL A 99 -2.21 -1.79 13.11
N LEU A 100 -1.00 -2.00 13.64
CA LEU A 100 -0.07 -0.91 14.00
C LEU A 100 0.42 -0.15 12.77
N LEU A 101 0.64 -0.83 11.64
CA LEU A 101 0.92 -0.19 10.35
C LEU A 101 -0.22 0.76 9.95
N ILE A 102 -1.48 0.32 10.08
CA ILE A 102 -2.65 1.18 9.81
C ILE A 102 -2.70 2.36 10.78
N CYS A 103 -2.42 2.12 12.08
CA CYS A 103 -2.36 3.19 13.08
C CYS A 103 -1.30 4.23 12.73
N GLN A 104 -0.10 3.79 12.36
CA GLN A 104 1.01 4.68 12.01
C GLN A 104 0.64 5.54 10.78
N ASN A 105 -0.07 4.97 9.79
CA ASN A 105 -0.58 5.73 8.65
C ASN A 105 -1.59 6.84 9.05
N PHE A 106 -2.26 6.72 10.20
CA PHE A 106 -3.17 7.74 10.73
C PHE A 106 -2.47 8.76 11.62
N ILE A 107 -1.45 8.32 12.35
CA ILE A 107 -0.68 9.17 13.27
C ILE A 107 0.35 10.01 12.53
N GLY A 108 0.79 9.57 11.34
CA GLY A 108 1.87 10.18 10.58
C GLY A 108 3.17 9.39 10.68
N ILE A 109 4.01 9.47 9.65
CA ILE A 109 5.35 8.86 9.63
C ILE A 109 6.35 10.02 9.57
N PRO A 110 7.38 10.06 10.45
CA PRO A 110 8.42 11.06 10.34
C PRO A 110 9.04 11.09 8.95
N ALA A 111 9.33 12.29 8.44
CA ALA A 111 9.89 12.46 7.11
C ALA A 111 11.17 11.63 6.91
N GLY A 112 11.24 10.91 5.78
CA GLY A 112 12.39 10.09 5.41
C GLY A 112 12.54 8.77 6.18
N GLN A 113 11.53 8.35 6.95
CA GLN A 113 11.57 7.07 7.69
C GLN A 113 10.57 6.06 7.14
N TRP A 114 10.96 4.78 7.17
CA TRP A 114 10.02 3.67 7.03
C TRP A 114 9.30 3.43 8.35
N THR A 115 8.12 2.82 8.30
CA THR A 115 7.36 2.50 9.52
C THR A 115 8.04 1.45 10.40
N GLY A 116 8.92 0.63 9.82
CA GLY A 116 9.47 -0.57 10.45
C GLY A 116 8.47 -1.73 10.58
N HIS A 117 7.16 -1.48 10.41
CA HIS A 117 6.13 -2.53 10.52
C HIS A 117 6.17 -3.52 9.35
N CYS A 118 6.46 -3.05 8.13
CA CYS A 118 6.64 -3.94 6.98
C CYS A 118 7.85 -4.86 7.15
N GLU A 119 8.94 -4.35 7.75
CA GLU A 119 10.11 -5.15 8.14
C GLU A 119 9.74 -6.16 9.22
N GLY A 120 9.03 -5.74 10.27
CA GLY A 120 8.49 -6.64 11.29
C GLY A 120 7.63 -7.75 10.69
N ALA A 121 6.69 -7.41 9.80
CA ALA A 121 5.86 -8.38 9.09
C ALA A 121 6.69 -9.36 8.26
N ALA A 122 7.74 -8.88 7.57
CA ALA A 122 8.66 -9.73 6.83
C ALA A 122 9.38 -10.74 7.73
N HIS A 123 9.86 -10.31 8.90
CA HIS A 123 10.46 -11.21 9.89
C HIS A 123 9.47 -12.26 10.40
N MET A 124 8.22 -11.88 10.65
CA MET A 124 7.18 -12.82 11.10
C MET A 124 6.83 -13.86 10.04
N LEU A 125 6.75 -13.47 8.76
CA LEU A 125 6.52 -14.42 7.68
C LEU A 125 7.64 -15.46 7.56
N ARG A 126 8.90 -15.05 7.76
CA ARG A 126 10.03 -15.98 7.80
C ARG A 126 9.99 -16.89 9.02
N ALA A 127 9.72 -16.35 10.20
CA ALA A 127 9.61 -17.12 11.43
C ALA A 127 8.50 -18.18 11.33
N ARG A 128 7.38 -17.84 10.68
CA ARG A 128 6.26 -18.75 10.39
C ARG A 128 6.59 -19.78 9.30
N GLY A 129 7.49 -19.46 8.36
CA GLY A 129 7.98 -20.39 7.34
C GLY A 129 7.14 -20.52 6.07
N PHE A 130 6.52 -19.45 5.57
CA PHE A 130 5.77 -19.38 4.30
C PHE A 130 4.79 -20.54 4.01
N GLN A 131 4.25 -21.16 5.06
CA GLN A 131 3.32 -22.27 4.95
C GLN A 131 1.93 -21.81 4.48
N LYS A 132 1.08 -22.76 4.06
CA LYS A 132 -0.33 -22.47 3.77
C LYS A 132 -1.01 -21.81 4.98
N PRO A 133 -2.01 -20.93 4.76
CA PRO A 133 -2.77 -20.36 5.86
C PRO A 133 -3.43 -21.47 6.71
N LEU A 134 -3.41 -21.30 8.03
CA LEU A 134 -3.98 -22.20 9.02
C LEU A 134 -5.52 -22.16 8.99
N ASP A 135 -6.07 -20.98 8.73
CA ASP A 135 -7.50 -20.75 8.68
C ASP A 135 -7.87 -19.58 7.73
N ARG A 136 -9.18 -19.28 7.67
CA ARG A 136 -9.72 -18.21 6.83
C ARG A 136 -9.22 -16.82 7.25
N PHE A 137 -9.04 -16.56 8.54
CA PHE A 137 -8.55 -15.27 9.04
C PHE A 137 -7.12 -15.04 8.58
N GLU A 138 -6.25 -16.03 8.80
CA GLU A 138 -4.87 -15.94 8.39
C GLU A 138 -4.74 -15.83 6.87
N SER A 139 -5.58 -16.54 6.12
CA SER A 139 -5.62 -16.40 4.67
C SER A 139 -5.86 -14.94 4.26
N MET A 140 -6.88 -14.29 4.81
CA MET A 140 -7.19 -12.88 4.51
C MET A 140 -6.11 -11.90 4.99
N LEU A 141 -5.50 -12.19 6.15
CA LEU A 141 -4.42 -11.40 6.72
C LEU A 141 -3.18 -11.42 5.82
N LEU A 142 -2.71 -12.61 5.44
CA LEU A 142 -1.58 -12.79 4.52
C LEU A 142 -1.86 -12.14 3.17
N MET A 143 -3.10 -12.27 2.69
CA MET A 143 -3.57 -11.63 1.46
C MET A 143 -3.37 -10.11 1.47
N SER A 144 -3.66 -9.48 2.61
CA SER A 144 -3.55 -8.04 2.83
C SER A 144 -2.10 -7.61 3.09
N ALA A 145 -1.33 -8.43 3.81
CA ALA A 145 0.08 -8.18 4.10
C ALA A 145 0.95 -8.07 2.84
N ARG A 146 0.64 -8.84 1.78
CA ARG A 146 1.32 -8.74 0.47
C ARG A 146 1.45 -7.32 -0.05
N GLY A 147 0.39 -6.52 0.09
CA GLY A 147 0.38 -5.14 -0.39
C GLY A 147 1.39 -4.26 0.36
N SER A 148 1.55 -4.48 1.66
CA SER A 148 2.51 -3.74 2.49
C SER A 148 3.95 -4.20 2.24
N LEU A 149 4.14 -5.47 1.89
CA LEU A 149 5.47 -6.03 1.61
C LEU A 149 6.07 -5.54 0.29
N VAL A 150 5.30 -4.90 -0.60
CA VAL A 150 5.85 -4.17 -1.75
C VAL A 150 6.85 -3.09 -1.34
N GLU A 151 6.80 -2.63 -0.08
CA GLU A 151 7.86 -1.80 0.49
C GLU A 151 9.27 -2.41 0.29
N GLY A 152 9.41 -3.75 0.28
CA GLY A 152 10.69 -4.42 0.06
C GLY A 152 11.29 -4.29 -1.34
N ILE A 153 10.57 -3.65 -2.28
CA ILE A 153 11.17 -3.18 -3.53
C ILE A 153 12.08 -1.97 -3.27
N PHE A 154 11.72 -1.13 -2.30
CA PHE A 154 12.35 0.16 -2.03
C PHE A 154 13.17 0.16 -0.73
N ASN A 155 12.78 -0.68 0.24
CA ASN A 155 13.42 -0.79 1.54
C ASN A 155 14.40 -1.98 1.58
N PRO A 156 15.72 -1.75 1.59
CA PRO A 156 16.71 -2.82 1.59
C PRO A 156 16.73 -3.65 2.89
N ALA A 157 16.11 -3.17 3.98
CA ALA A 157 15.95 -3.97 5.20
C ALA A 157 15.01 -5.17 4.99
N ILE A 158 14.10 -5.10 4.00
CA ILE A 158 13.21 -6.18 3.60
C ILE A 158 13.83 -6.95 2.44
N ASN A 159 14.77 -7.85 2.74
CA ASN A 159 15.49 -8.61 1.71
C ASN A 159 14.96 -10.05 1.53
N PHE A 160 13.88 -10.22 0.77
CA PHE A 160 13.40 -11.57 0.42
C PHE A 160 14.20 -12.20 -0.73
N THR A 161 14.40 -13.52 -0.66
CA THR A 161 14.87 -14.33 -1.79
C THR A 161 13.81 -14.41 -2.89
N ASP A 162 14.20 -14.82 -4.11
CA ASP A 162 13.24 -14.96 -5.22
C ASP A 162 12.13 -15.97 -4.91
N ASP A 163 12.47 -17.02 -4.15
CA ASP A 163 11.51 -18.04 -3.75
C ASP A 163 10.57 -17.52 -2.65
N GLU A 164 11.08 -16.77 -1.67
CA GLU A 164 10.25 -16.11 -0.66
C GLU A 164 9.26 -15.13 -1.32
N TRP A 165 9.71 -14.31 -2.28
CA TRP A 165 8.81 -13.42 -3.04
C TRP A 165 7.71 -14.20 -3.76
N ARG A 166 8.06 -15.30 -4.44
CA ARG A 166 7.09 -16.16 -5.12
C ARG A 166 6.04 -16.71 -4.14
N GLN A 167 6.49 -17.23 -3.00
CA GLN A 167 5.61 -17.76 -1.96
C GLN A 167 4.69 -16.69 -1.35
N ILE A 168 5.21 -15.47 -1.15
CA ILE A 168 4.43 -14.33 -0.66
C ILE A 168 3.32 -13.98 -1.64
N VAL A 169 3.60 -13.96 -2.95
CA VAL A 169 2.60 -13.47 -3.90
C VAL A 169 1.59 -14.53 -4.35
N ASP A 170 1.96 -15.81 -4.39
CA ASP A 170 1.10 -16.88 -4.90
C ASP A 170 0.02 -17.34 -3.91
N LEU A 171 0.26 -17.27 -2.58
CA LEU A 171 -0.66 -17.55 -1.45
C LEU A 171 -1.95 -18.35 -1.75
N ASP A 172 -1.82 -19.52 -2.37
CA ASP A 172 -2.90 -20.46 -2.77
C ASP A 172 -4.10 -19.83 -3.54
N VAL A 173 -3.91 -18.64 -4.14
CA VAL A 173 -4.91 -17.99 -5.00
C VAL A 173 -4.46 -18.10 -6.44
N SER A 174 -5.34 -18.61 -7.32
CA SER A 174 -5.01 -18.66 -8.74
C SER A 174 -4.94 -17.26 -9.34
N TYR A 175 -4.01 -17.06 -10.27
CA TYR A 175 -3.86 -15.77 -10.95
C TYR A 175 -5.19 -15.32 -11.58
N GLN A 176 -5.98 -16.23 -12.14
CA GLN A 176 -7.23 -15.87 -12.80
C GLN A 176 -8.27 -15.26 -11.85
N SER A 177 -8.40 -15.80 -10.62
CA SER A 177 -9.39 -15.36 -9.63
C SER A 177 -8.98 -14.11 -8.85
N GLU A 178 -7.71 -13.72 -8.93
CA GLU A 178 -7.19 -12.56 -8.19
C GLU A 178 -7.70 -11.22 -8.74
N ALA A 179 -7.88 -10.26 -7.82
CA ALA A 179 -8.18 -8.87 -8.15
C ALA A 179 -7.03 -8.22 -8.93
N ALA A 180 -7.31 -7.09 -9.60
CA ALA A 180 -6.30 -6.42 -10.42
C ALA A 180 -5.09 -5.99 -9.59
N GLU A 181 -5.34 -5.53 -8.37
CA GLU A 181 -4.33 -5.13 -7.39
C GLU A 181 -3.34 -6.28 -7.14
N GLY A 182 -3.82 -7.47 -6.75
CA GLY A 182 -2.96 -8.62 -6.49
C GLY A 182 -2.14 -9.07 -7.69
N LYS A 183 -2.73 -9.03 -8.90
CA LYS A 183 -2.02 -9.34 -10.15
C LYS A 183 -0.86 -8.37 -10.41
N VAL A 184 -1.06 -7.08 -10.17
CA VAL A 184 0.01 -6.08 -10.27
C VAL A 184 1.11 -6.38 -9.25
N LEU A 185 0.75 -6.67 -8.00
CA LEU A 185 1.74 -6.99 -6.95
C LEU A 185 2.60 -8.21 -7.33
N ARG A 186 2.05 -9.23 -7.98
CA ARG A 186 2.84 -10.38 -8.50
C ARG A 186 3.90 -9.94 -9.50
N HIS A 187 3.57 -9.03 -10.39
CA HIS A 187 4.51 -8.50 -11.37
C HIS A 187 5.58 -7.63 -10.71
N LEU A 188 5.20 -6.79 -9.75
CA LEU A 188 6.17 -5.96 -9.03
C LEU A 188 7.12 -6.77 -8.15
N ALA A 189 6.69 -7.93 -7.63
CA ALA A 189 7.54 -8.81 -6.84
C ALA A 189 8.71 -9.44 -7.63
N SER A 190 8.74 -9.35 -8.96
CA SER A 190 9.91 -9.80 -9.74
C SER A 190 11.06 -8.78 -9.74
N ILE A 191 10.80 -7.50 -9.41
CA ILE A 191 11.79 -6.42 -9.49
C ILE A 191 13.07 -6.72 -8.68
N PRO A 192 13.00 -7.17 -7.41
CA PRO A 192 14.21 -7.47 -6.64
C PRO A 192 15.05 -8.60 -7.26
N GLY A 193 14.39 -9.64 -7.79
CA GLY A 193 15.06 -10.76 -8.46
C GLY A 193 15.76 -10.33 -9.75
N LEU A 194 15.05 -9.59 -10.58
CA LEU A 194 15.59 -9.01 -11.83
C LEU A 194 16.76 -8.07 -11.57
N THR A 195 16.68 -7.26 -10.53
CA THR A 195 17.77 -6.37 -10.09
C THR A 195 19.01 -7.17 -9.68
N ARG A 196 18.83 -8.25 -8.89
CA ARG A 196 19.93 -9.14 -8.50
C ARG A 196 20.54 -9.86 -9.70
N GLN A 197 19.72 -10.33 -10.63
CA GLN A 197 20.19 -10.99 -11.85
C GLN A 197 21.03 -10.03 -12.70
N MET A 198 20.56 -8.80 -12.90
CA MET A 198 21.29 -7.76 -13.61
C MET A 198 22.66 -7.49 -12.97
N LYS A 199 22.72 -7.35 -11.64
CA LYS A 199 23.99 -7.13 -10.91
C LYS A 199 24.96 -8.31 -11.01
N LYS A 200 24.45 -9.55 -11.00
CA LYS A 200 25.27 -10.76 -11.12
C LYS A 200 25.78 -10.99 -12.53
N LEU A 201 24.97 -10.67 -13.54
CA LEU A 201 25.23 -10.96 -14.95
C LEU A 201 25.03 -9.68 -15.81
N PRO A 202 25.92 -8.68 -15.71
CA PRO A 202 25.75 -7.42 -16.46
C PRO A 202 25.71 -7.61 -17.99
N ALA A 203 26.41 -8.62 -18.51
CA ALA A 203 26.39 -8.98 -19.94
C ALA A 203 25.00 -9.46 -20.41
N GLU A 204 24.16 -9.94 -19.50
CA GLU A 204 22.81 -10.45 -19.77
C GLU A 204 21.73 -9.40 -19.48
N ARG A 205 22.08 -8.11 -19.33
CA ARG A 205 21.13 -7.01 -19.10
C ARG A 205 19.96 -6.99 -20.10
N HIS A 206 20.20 -7.39 -21.35
CA HIS A 206 19.16 -7.48 -22.38
C HIS A 206 18.09 -8.54 -22.06
N LEU A 207 18.43 -9.64 -21.40
CA LEU A 207 17.46 -10.66 -20.97
C LEU A 207 16.56 -10.12 -19.86
N VAL A 208 17.16 -9.43 -18.88
CA VAL A 208 16.42 -8.76 -17.79
C VAL A 208 15.47 -7.71 -18.36
N LEU A 209 15.90 -6.96 -19.38
CA LEU A 209 15.05 -5.99 -20.08
C LEU A 209 13.86 -6.66 -20.77
N ILE A 210 14.06 -7.78 -21.47
CA ILE A 210 12.98 -8.55 -22.11
C ILE A 210 11.97 -9.05 -21.07
N GLU A 211 12.44 -9.55 -19.93
CA GLU A 211 11.56 -10.01 -18.86
C GLU A 211 10.77 -8.86 -18.22
N ALA A 212 11.41 -7.73 -17.97
CA ALA A 212 10.74 -6.52 -17.49
C ALA A 212 9.66 -6.02 -18.48
N GLN A 213 9.95 -6.07 -19.79
CA GLN A 213 8.97 -5.75 -20.84
C GLN A 213 7.81 -6.74 -20.87
N SER A 214 8.04 -8.03 -20.60
CA SER A 214 6.98 -9.03 -20.51
C SER A 214 6.04 -8.74 -19.34
N HIS A 215 6.58 -8.38 -18.18
CA HIS A 215 5.81 -7.94 -17.02
C HIS A 215 5.03 -6.65 -17.30
N LEU A 216 5.66 -5.65 -17.93
CA LEU A 216 4.97 -4.42 -18.35
C LEU A 216 3.79 -4.72 -19.27
N ALA A 217 3.98 -5.54 -20.31
CA ALA A 217 2.92 -5.92 -21.24
C ALA A 217 1.75 -6.66 -20.55
N ALA A 218 2.04 -7.47 -19.54
CA ALA A 218 1.02 -8.13 -18.73
C ALA A 218 0.20 -7.12 -17.91
N ILE A 219 0.85 -6.12 -17.29
CA ILE A 219 0.18 -5.04 -16.57
C ILE A 219 -0.62 -4.15 -17.54
N ASP A 220 -0.12 -3.86 -18.74
CA ASP A 220 -0.83 -3.04 -19.72
C ASP A 220 -2.17 -3.64 -20.16
N ASN A 221 -2.24 -4.98 -20.22
CA ASN A 221 -3.50 -5.67 -20.45
C ASN A 221 -4.48 -5.43 -19.28
N LEU A 222 -3.99 -5.37 -18.04
CA LEU A 222 -4.79 -5.01 -16.87
C LEU A 222 -5.21 -3.54 -16.92
N VAL A 223 -4.32 -2.61 -17.29
CA VAL A 223 -4.62 -1.18 -17.49
C VAL A 223 -5.76 -1.01 -18.48
N LYS A 224 -5.68 -1.65 -19.66
CA LYS A 224 -6.75 -1.59 -20.68
C LYS A 224 -8.08 -2.07 -20.12
N LYS A 225 -8.08 -3.21 -19.43
CA LYS A 225 -9.29 -3.80 -18.84
C LYS A 225 -9.89 -2.93 -17.75
N THR A 226 -9.07 -2.45 -16.82
CA THR A 226 -9.53 -1.65 -15.67
C THR A 226 -9.95 -0.25 -16.07
N ARG A 227 -9.28 0.37 -17.06
CA ARG A 227 -9.72 1.64 -17.67
C ARG A 227 -11.10 1.51 -18.30
N GLU A 228 -11.34 0.44 -19.06
CA GLU A 228 -12.66 0.18 -19.66
C GLU A 228 -13.73 -0.09 -18.60
N GLN A 229 -13.39 -0.79 -17.51
CA GLN A 229 -14.30 -1.00 -16.39
C GLN A 229 -14.64 0.31 -15.68
N LEU A 230 -13.66 1.19 -15.48
CA LEU A 230 -13.86 2.51 -14.88
C LEU A 230 -14.80 3.36 -15.75
N ARG A 231 -14.56 3.45 -17.06
CA ARG A 231 -15.43 4.17 -18.01
C ARG A 231 -16.88 3.71 -17.99
N LYS A 232 -17.13 2.41 -17.80
CA LYS A 232 -18.51 1.87 -17.71
C LYS A 232 -19.25 2.29 -16.44
N VAL A 233 -18.54 2.66 -15.39
CA VAL A 233 -19.11 3.05 -14.09
C VAL A 233 -18.95 4.56 -13.83
N GLU A 234 -18.27 5.27 -14.72
CA GLU A 234 -18.31 6.72 -14.84
C GLU A 234 -19.72 7.12 -15.30
N PRO A 235 -20.30 8.17 -14.71
CA PRO A 235 -21.65 8.58 -15.03
C PRO A 235 -21.68 9.36 -16.35
N ASP A 236 -22.69 9.10 -17.19
CA ASP A 236 -23.25 10.16 -18.04
C ASP A 236 -23.89 11.19 -17.08
N GLU A 237 -23.58 12.47 -17.26
CA GLU A 237 -23.85 13.54 -16.29
C GLU A 237 -25.32 13.66 -15.81
N GLU A 238 -25.51 14.39 -14.69
CA GLU A 238 -26.76 14.94 -14.11
C GLU A 238 -27.34 14.34 -12.80
N ARG A 239 -26.83 13.21 -12.25
CA ARG A 239 -27.37 12.67 -10.97
C ARG A 239 -26.34 12.27 -9.91
N PRO A 240 -26.59 12.56 -8.61
CA PRO A 240 -25.78 12.02 -7.53
C PRO A 240 -25.75 10.49 -7.54
N ARG A 241 -24.55 9.90 -7.41
CA ARG A 241 -24.40 8.43 -7.34
C ARG A 241 -25.10 7.88 -6.11
N SER A 242 -25.77 6.74 -6.26
CA SER A 242 -26.17 5.94 -5.10
C SER A 242 -24.94 5.50 -4.29
N LEU A 243 -25.14 5.06 -3.04
CA LEU A 243 -24.06 4.52 -2.22
C LEU A 243 -23.35 3.36 -2.91
N VAL A 244 -24.12 2.42 -3.45
CA VAL A 244 -23.59 1.24 -4.16
C VAL A 244 -22.81 1.66 -5.41
N ALA A 245 -23.34 2.60 -6.21
CA ALA A 245 -22.63 3.11 -7.39
C ALA A 245 -21.32 3.83 -7.01
N SER A 246 -21.31 4.55 -5.88
CA SER A 246 -20.10 5.19 -5.35
C SER A 246 -19.03 4.20 -4.92
N MET A 247 -19.44 3.10 -4.26
CA MET A 247 -18.53 2.03 -3.85
C MET A 247 -17.96 1.29 -5.07
N ILE A 248 -18.78 0.99 -6.07
CA ILE A 248 -18.35 0.37 -7.33
C ILE A 248 -17.35 1.27 -8.05
N HIS A 249 -17.65 2.57 -8.18
CA HIS A 249 -16.75 3.51 -8.83
C HIS A 249 -15.43 3.67 -8.06
N ALA A 250 -15.46 3.79 -6.74
CA ALA A 250 -14.24 3.83 -5.92
C ALA A 250 -13.39 2.57 -6.06
N ALA A 251 -14.02 1.38 -6.10
CA ALA A 251 -13.31 0.12 -6.33
C ALA A 251 -12.70 0.05 -7.74
N ALA A 252 -13.40 0.51 -8.77
CA ALA A 252 -12.89 0.57 -10.14
C ALA A 252 -11.69 1.53 -10.26
N MET A 253 -11.75 2.70 -9.63
CA MET A 253 -10.62 3.63 -9.57
C MET A 253 -9.43 3.04 -8.83
N ARG A 254 -9.66 2.32 -7.71
CA ARG A 254 -8.59 1.63 -6.99
C ARG A 254 -7.89 0.59 -7.87
N ALA A 255 -8.66 -0.29 -8.52
CA ALA A 255 -8.11 -1.29 -9.43
C ALA A 255 -7.31 -0.65 -10.57
N TYR A 256 -7.83 0.43 -11.16
CA TYR A 256 -7.15 1.17 -12.22
C TYR A 256 -5.88 1.88 -11.73
N GLY A 257 -5.93 2.53 -10.56
CA GLY A 257 -4.80 3.21 -9.95
C GLY A 257 -3.65 2.26 -9.62
N PHE A 258 -3.93 1.08 -9.07
CA PHE A 258 -2.89 0.06 -8.87
C PHE A 258 -2.22 -0.36 -10.19
N CYS A 259 -2.99 -0.51 -11.27
CA CYS A 259 -2.42 -0.82 -12.58
C CYS A 259 -1.53 0.32 -13.09
N LEU A 260 -1.96 1.59 -12.96
CA LEU A 260 -1.14 2.75 -13.31
C LEU A 260 0.18 2.78 -12.53
N ALA A 261 0.12 2.60 -11.20
CA ALA A 261 1.31 2.57 -10.35
C ALA A 261 2.27 1.45 -10.77
N GLY A 262 1.75 0.25 -11.02
CA GLY A 262 2.53 -0.88 -11.50
C GLY A 262 3.24 -0.60 -12.84
N THR A 263 2.49 -0.08 -13.82
CA THR A 263 3.04 0.31 -15.13
C THR A 263 4.13 1.37 -14.99
N LEU A 264 3.91 2.39 -14.16
CA LEU A 264 4.89 3.45 -13.91
C LEU A 264 6.18 2.92 -13.25
N ILE A 265 6.08 2.03 -12.26
CA ILE A 265 7.25 1.40 -11.63
C ILE A 265 8.03 0.56 -12.66
N MET A 266 7.34 -0.23 -13.48
CA MET A 266 7.96 -1.05 -14.52
C MET A 266 8.63 -0.21 -15.62
N HIS A 267 8.00 0.88 -16.08
CA HIS A 267 8.66 1.82 -17.00
C HIS A 267 9.91 2.43 -16.37
N ARG A 268 9.86 2.83 -15.08
CA ARG A 268 11.04 3.39 -14.42
C ARG A 268 12.19 2.40 -14.41
N MET A 269 11.92 1.14 -14.09
CA MET A 269 12.91 0.06 -14.16
C MET A 269 13.47 -0.10 -15.57
N ILE A 270 12.62 -0.13 -16.60
CA ILE A 270 13.06 -0.24 -18.00
C ILE A 270 13.96 0.92 -18.40
N CYS A 271 13.59 2.16 -18.06
CA CYS A 271 14.41 3.35 -18.32
C CYS A 271 15.75 3.32 -17.56
N ALA A 272 15.79 2.72 -16.38
CA ALA A 272 17.03 2.56 -15.63
C ALA A 272 17.95 1.47 -16.23
N LEU A 273 17.37 0.44 -16.86
CA LEU A 273 18.10 -0.60 -17.57
C LEU A 273 18.58 -0.16 -18.97
N ASP A 274 17.77 0.65 -19.66
CA ASP A 274 18.06 1.21 -20.99
C ASP A 274 17.70 2.71 -21.03
N ILE A 275 18.71 3.54 -20.79
CA ILE A 275 18.58 5.00 -20.76
C ILE A 275 18.14 5.60 -22.11
N ASN A 276 18.25 4.86 -23.21
CA ASN A 276 17.87 5.32 -24.55
C ASN A 276 16.45 4.86 -24.94
N ASN A 277 15.70 4.22 -24.02
CA ASN A 277 14.34 3.77 -24.28
C ASN A 277 13.35 4.95 -24.29
N ALA A 278 13.40 5.73 -25.38
CA ALA A 278 12.56 6.91 -25.57
C ALA A 278 11.06 6.58 -25.54
N THR A 279 10.67 5.37 -25.96
CA THR A 279 9.29 4.90 -25.90
C THR A 279 8.80 4.82 -24.46
N SER A 280 9.54 4.13 -23.58
CA SER A 280 9.15 4.02 -22.16
C SER A 280 9.14 5.36 -21.44
N ALA A 281 10.07 6.26 -21.79
CA ALA A 281 10.10 7.60 -21.23
C ALA A 281 8.89 8.45 -21.66
N LEU A 282 8.48 8.34 -22.92
CA LEU A 282 7.31 9.06 -23.44
C LEU A 282 6.00 8.51 -22.86
N GLU A 283 5.84 7.18 -22.84
CA GLU A 283 4.64 6.52 -22.34
C GLU A 283 4.45 6.78 -20.84
N SER A 284 5.52 6.68 -20.03
CA SER A 284 5.43 6.94 -18.60
C SER A 284 5.08 8.40 -18.29
N ALA A 285 5.57 9.38 -19.07
CA ALA A 285 5.21 10.78 -18.90
C ALA A 285 3.71 11.05 -19.12
N VAL A 286 3.07 10.36 -20.08
CA VAL A 286 1.61 10.47 -20.30
C VAL A 286 0.84 9.86 -19.12
N LEU A 287 1.34 8.76 -18.56
CA LEU A 287 0.72 8.09 -17.41
C LEU A 287 0.86 8.90 -16.11
N VAL A 288 1.86 9.76 -15.99
CA VAL A 288 1.97 10.73 -14.88
C VAL A 288 0.77 11.68 -14.89
N ASP A 289 0.44 12.26 -16.04
CA ASP A 289 -0.70 13.18 -16.15
C ASP A 289 -2.04 12.46 -15.93
N GLU A 290 -2.14 11.20 -16.36
CA GLU A 290 -3.31 10.36 -16.09
C GLU A 290 -3.47 10.04 -14.60
N SER A 291 -2.36 9.82 -13.90
CA SER A 291 -2.33 9.61 -12.45
C SER A 291 -2.80 10.84 -11.68
N LEU A 292 -2.41 12.05 -12.12
CA LEU A 292 -2.88 13.30 -11.54
C LEU A 292 -4.39 13.51 -11.74
N ARG A 293 -4.93 13.19 -12.93
CA ARG A 293 -6.39 13.24 -13.17
C ARG A 293 -7.15 12.24 -12.31
N LEU A 294 -6.64 11.02 -12.17
CA LEU A 294 -7.25 10.01 -11.30
C LEU A 294 -7.24 10.47 -9.84
N ALA A 295 -6.16 11.10 -9.38
CA ALA A 295 -6.07 11.69 -8.06
C ALA A 295 -7.11 12.82 -7.87
N GLU A 296 -7.28 13.73 -8.83
CA GLU A 296 -8.31 14.76 -8.70
C GLU A 296 -9.73 14.15 -8.52
N GLN A 297 -10.06 13.15 -9.33
CA GLN A 297 -11.36 12.47 -9.27
C GLN A 297 -11.55 11.67 -7.98
N ALA A 298 -10.52 10.94 -7.54
CA ALA A 298 -10.58 10.07 -6.38
C ALA A 298 -10.69 10.84 -5.06
N ASN A 299 -10.35 12.13 -5.04
CA ASN A 299 -10.40 12.95 -3.82
C ASN A 299 -11.80 13.03 -3.20
N THR A 300 -12.86 12.83 -4.00
CA THR A 300 -14.23 12.72 -3.48
C THR A 300 -14.41 11.57 -2.47
N TYR A 301 -13.52 10.56 -2.48
CA TYR A 301 -13.60 9.39 -1.61
C TYR A 301 -12.63 9.41 -0.42
N SER A 302 -11.97 10.55 -0.17
CA SER A 302 -11.12 10.75 1.00
C SER A 302 -11.89 10.59 2.33
N PRO A 303 -11.24 10.15 3.42
CA PRO A 303 -9.80 9.90 3.53
C PRO A 303 -9.35 8.48 3.14
N PHE A 304 -10.12 7.42 3.39
CA PHE A 304 -9.60 6.06 3.25
C PHE A 304 -9.90 5.40 1.90
N ALA A 305 -11.07 5.66 1.32
CA ALA A 305 -11.48 5.03 0.04
C ALA A 305 -10.66 5.48 -1.18
N SER A 306 -9.81 6.49 -0.98
CA SER A 306 -8.82 6.98 -1.94
C SER A 306 -7.37 6.83 -1.44
N ALA A 307 -7.11 6.15 -0.32
CA ALA A 307 -5.77 6.04 0.28
C ALA A 307 -4.72 5.44 -0.67
N HIS A 308 -5.14 4.56 -1.59
CA HIS A 308 -4.31 3.99 -2.64
C HIS A 308 -3.65 5.04 -3.55
N ILE A 309 -4.19 6.25 -3.65
CA ILE A 309 -3.66 7.32 -4.49
C ILE A 309 -2.25 7.76 -4.02
N HIS A 310 -1.90 7.59 -2.74
CA HIS A 310 -0.51 7.81 -2.30
C HIS A 310 0.49 6.94 -3.06
N PHE A 311 0.16 5.66 -3.26
CA PHE A 311 0.99 4.73 -4.03
C PHE A 311 1.07 5.13 -5.51
N VAL A 312 -0.05 5.54 -6.09
CA VAL A 312 -0.13 6.02 -7.48
C VAL A 312 0.74 7.27 -7.69
N LEU A 313 0.60 8.27 -6.81
CA LEU A 313 1.35 9.52 -6.88
C LEU A 313 2.85 9.32 -6.61
N ALA A 314 3.22 8.42 -5.70
CA ALA A 314 4.61 8.04 -5.49
C ALA A 314 5.24 7.43 -6.75
N ALA A 315 4.54 6.48 -7.40
CA ALA A 315 4.99 5.90 -8.67
C ALA A 315 5.06 6.92 -9.81
N ALA A 316 4.10 7.84 -9.88
CA ALA A 316 4.11 8.94 -10.84
C ALA A 316 5.30 9.89 -10.61
N TYR A 317 5.64 10.19 -9.35
CA TYR A 317 6.75 11.09 -9.02
C TYR A 317 8.09 10.57 -9.54
N MET A 318 8.31 9.25 -9.46
CA MET A 318 9.52 8.61 -10.00
C MET A 318 9.68 8.81 -11.51
N ASN A 319 8.56 8.99 -12.23
CA ASN A 319 8.53 9.12 -13.68
C ASN A 319 8.28 10.56 -14.17
N ALA A 320 8.01 11.51 -13.26
CA ALA A 320 7.80 12.91 -13.63
C ALA A 320 9.03 13.45 -14.38
N VAL A 321 8.80 14.07 -15.54
CA VAL A 321 9.87 14.57 -16.43
C VAL A 321 10.09 16.07 -16.28
N THR A 322 9.07 16.84 -15.88
CA THR A 322 9.16 18.29 -15.68
C THR A 322 9.05 18.68 -14.21
N ASP A 323 9.60 19.85 -13.86
CA ASP A 323 9.43 20.43 -12.53
C ASP A 323 7.96 20.76 -12.21
N ASP A 324 7.17 21.09 -13.25
CA ASP A 324 5.74 21.33 -13.12
C ASP A 324 4.97 20.05 -12.76
N GLN A 325 5.31 18.91 -13.37
CA GLN A 325 4.73 17.62 -12.98
C GLN A 325 5.12 17.25 -11.55
N ARG A 326 6.40 17.41 -11.18
CA ARG A 326 6.84 17.16 -9.79
C ARG A 326 6.08 18.02 -8.80
N ARG A 327 5.90 19.31 -9.12
CA ARG A 327 5.12 20.27 -8.32
C ARG A 327 3.67 19.84 -8.20
N ALA A 328 3.02 19.49 -9.31
CA ALA A 328 1.63 19.06 -9.32
C ALA A 328 1.41 17.80 -8.47
N ILE A 329 2.32 16.83 -8.52
CA ILE A 329 2.25 15.60 -7.71
C ILE A 329 2.44 15.91 -6.22
N LYS A 330 3.41 16.78 -5.88
CA LYS A 330 3.63 17.25 -4.51
C LYS A 330 2.40 17.94 -3.92
N ILE A 331 1.70 18.74 -4.73
CA ILE A 331 0.43 19.36 -4.33
C ILE A 331 -0.66 18.28 -4.17
N ALA A 332 -0.83 17.40 -5.16
CA ALA A 332 -1.85 16.36 -5.13
C ALA A 332 -1.69 15.43 -3.91
N ILE A 333 -0.47 15.00 -3.58
CA ILE A 333 -0.24 14.07 -2.47
C ILE A 333 -0.56 14.71 -1.11
N SER A 334 -0.35 16.03 -0.98
CA SER A 334 -0.72 16.76 0.24
C SER A 334 -2.23 16.76 0.49
N ALA A 335 -3.06 16.75 -0.57
CA ALA A 335 -4.51 16.69 -0.44
C ALA A 335 -5.03 15.34 0.09
N TYR A 336 -4.20 14.30 0.04
CA TYR A 336 -4.52 12.97 0.54
C TYR A 336 -4.01 12.68 1.94
N GLN A 337 -3.28 13.62 2.54
CA GLN A 337 -2.74 13.43 3.87
C GLN A 337 -3.85 13.13 4.87
N ILE A 338 -3.70 11.96 5.49
CA ILE A 338 -4.55 11.52 6.59
C ILE A 338 -4.01 12.10 7.91
N ASP A 339 -2.70 12.35 7.96
CA ASP A 339 -2.00 12.94 9.09
C ASP A 339 -2.33 14.43 9.24
N CYS A 340 -2.44 14.87 10.49
CA CYS A 340 -2.54 16.27 10.83
C CYS A 340 -1.31 16.71 11.66
N SER A 341 -0.14 16.08 11.54
CA SER A 341 1.08 16.65 12.10
C SER A 341 1.23 18.08 11.57
N GLY A 342 1.28 19.06 12.47
CA GLY A 342 1.30 20.49 12.15
C GLY A 342 2.49 20.98 11.32
N ASP A 343 3.37 20.07 10.87
CA ASP A 343 4.35 20.35 9.83
C ASP A 343 3.60 20.55 8.51
N SER A 344 3.19 21.78 8.24
CA SER A 344 2.45 22.11 7.04
C SER A 344 3.31 21.80 5.80
N TRP A 345 2.95 20.72 5.09
CA TRP A 345 3.45 20.38 3.75
C TRP A 345 2.97 21.38 2.68
N THR A 346 2.48 22.55 3.11
CA THR A 346 1.99 23.65 2.29
C THR A 346 3.11 24.34 1.53
N ASP A 347 4.37 24.13 1.92
CA ASP A 347 5.53 24.52 1.13
C ASP A 347 5.99 23.33 0.25
N LEU A 348 6.16 23.62 -1.04
CA LEU A 348 6.69 22.68 -2.04
C LEU A 348 8.11 22.19 -1.70
N HIS A 349 8.83 22.97 -0.89
CA HIS A 349 10.14 22.66 -0.34
C HIS A 349 10.10 22.10 1.08
N SER A 350 8.92 21.72 1.58
CA SER A 350 8.80 21.15 2.92
C SER A 350 9.72 19.92 3.08
N PRO A 351 10.47 19.82 4.20
CA PRO A 351 11.28 18.65 4.52
C PRO A 351 10.47 17.35 4.52
N GLY A 352 9.16 17.48 4.74
CA GLY A 352 8.20 16.43 4.56
C GLY A 352 8.35 15.73 3.22
N LEU A 353 8.22 16.43 2.08
CA LEU A 353 8.12 15.79 0.76
C LEU A 353 9.44 15.22 0.23
N GLN A 354 10.52 15.35 1.00
CA GLN A 354 11.84 14.86 0.64
C GLN A 354 11.84 13.35 0.35
N TRP A 355 10.97 12.58 1.02
CA TRP A 355 10.88 11.12 0.81
C TRP A 355 10.53 10.74 -0.63
N LEU A 356 9.84 11.60 -1.41
CA LEU A 356 9.55 11.35 -2.82
C LEU A 356 10.81 11.41 -3.69
N ASP A 357 11.69 12.37 -3.37
CA ASP A 357 12.99 12.48 -4.03
C ASP A 357 13.91 11.33 -3.61
N ASP A 358 13.91 10.97 -2.33
CA ASP A 358 14.66 9.83 -1.80
C ASP A 358 14.19 8.50 -2.41
N LEU A 359 12.86 8.32 -2.56
CA LEU A 359 12.26 7.15 -3.22
C LEU A 359 12.75 7.01 -4.66
N ARG A 360 12.69 8.11 -5.43
CA ARG A 360 13.14 8.14 -6.83
C ARG A 360 14.63 7.81 -6.93
N CYS A 361 15.46 8.51 -6.17
CA CYS A 361 16.91 8.31 -6.17
C CYS A 361 17.27 6.88 -5.71
N GLY A 362 16.65 6.41 -4.64
CA GLY A 362 16.84 5.06 -4.11
C GLY A 362 16.49 3.98 -5.13
N PHE A 363 15.38 4.15 -5.86
CA PHE A 363 14.98 3.23 -6.91
C PHE A 363 15.97 3.21 -8.07
N ASP A 364 16.46 4.37 -8.53
CA ASP A 364 17.47 4.43 -9.59
C ASP A 364 18.78 3.74 -9.19
N MET A 365 19.19 3.91 -7.93
CA MET A 365 20.38 3.27 -7.36
C MET A 365 20.27 1.74 -7.26
N LEU A 366 19.06 1.16 -7.40
CA LEU A 366 18.93 -0.29 -7.54
C LEU A 366 19.57 -0.77 -8.85
N PHE A 367 19.59 0.05 -9.90
CA PHE A 367 19.99 -0.32 -11.27
C PHE A 367 21.31 0.29 -11.75
N ALA A 368 21.84 1.27 -11.01
CA ALA A 368 23.22 1.74 -11.12
C ALA A 368 24.21 0.63 -10.71
#